data_AF-A0A917VPP6-F1
#
_entry.id   AF-A0A917VPP6-F1
#
_cell.length_a   1.000
_cell.length_b   1.000
_cell.length_c   1.000
_cell.angle_alpha   90.00
_cell.angle_beta   90.00
_cell.angle_gamma   90.00
#
_symmetry.space_group_name_H-M   'P 1'
#
loop_
_entity.id
_entity.type
_entity.pdbx_description
1 polymer ?
#
loop_
_entity_poly.entity_id
_entity_poly.type
_entity_poly.pdbx_seq_one_letter_code
_entity_poly.pdbx_strand_id
1 'polypeptide(L)'
;MEVGFLGPLVVTMHGRSLVPSAAKPRQVLALLAVNLGRHVSLDAIVRELWDGTPPGQPTGVVQTYVKQLRRALAAVLDPADGPGPKELLSRTHTGYVLNLPGAETDARAFERLTVDGQRALARQEAAEAAALLDRAVDVWRGPALADVRTGPVLRTEVRRLDEVRRAALEHRISAYLLLGRQAELLGELSAMTSRHPLQESLHALLIVSLHRCGRSDEALEAFRRLRAALVSELGIEPSHRLQRLHHAILRDDPALDSPAAGLAVF
;
A
#
# COMPACT_ATOMS: atom_id res chain seq x y z
N MET A 1 13.41 4.38 16.28
CA MET A 1 12.31 3.41 16.46
C MET A 1 11.68 3.23 15.10
N GLU A 2 11.35 1.99 14.72
CA GLU A 2 10.72 1.74 13.43
C GLU A 2 9.41 0.99 13.64
N VAL A 3 8.37 1.43 12.94
CA VAL A 3 7.08 0.77 12.91
C VAL A 3 6.72 0.58 11.45
N GLY A 4 6.57 -0.66 11.02
CA GLY A 4 6.33 -0.98 9.63
C GLY A 4 5.33 -2.10 9.43
N PHE A 5 4.44 -1.92 8.48
CA PHE A 5 3.42 -2.90 8.10
C PHE A 5 3.16 -2.94 6.58
N LEU A 6 3.94 -2.21 5.77
CA LEU A 6 3.98 -2.36 4.31
C LEU A 6 4.86 -3.55 3.91
N GLY A 7 4.49 -4.73 4.38
CA GLY A 7 5.29 -5.96 4.35
C GLY A 7 5.03 -6.76 5.63
N PRO A 8 5.93 -7.68 6.02
CA PRO A 8 5.92 -8.27 7.35
C PRO A 8 5.93 -7.19 8.44
N LEU A 9 5.21 -7.44 9.54
CA LEU A 9 5.14 -6.53 10.67
C LEU A 9 6.53 -6.34 11.27
N VAL A 10 6.94 -5.07 11.36
CA VAL A 10 8.18 -4.64 12.00
C VAL A 10 7.81 -3.64 13.08
N VAL A 11 8.23 -3.90 14.30
CA VAL A 11 8.17 -2.92 15.39
C VAL A 11 9.48 -3.05 16.14
N THR A 12 10.39 -2.09 15.97
CA THR A 12 11.73 -2.12 16.58
C THR A 12 11.97 -0.92 17.47
N MET A 13 12.61 -1.18 18.60
CA MET A 13 13.00 -0.16 19.56
C MET A 13 14.41 -0.47 20.05
N HIS A 14 15.31 0.51 19.95
CA HIS A 14 16.76 0.34 20.21
C HIS A 14 17.37 -0.88 19.48
N GLY A 15 16.99 -1.09 18.21
CA GLY A 15 17.45 -2.21 17.38
C GLY A 15 16.89 -3.58 17.76
N ARG A 16 16.01 -3.68 18.77
CA ARG A 16 15.38 -4.94 19.21
C ARG A 16 13.94 -5.03 18.71
N SER A 17 13.54 -6.22 18.28
CA SER A 17 12.17 -6.47 17.83
C SER A 17 11.19 -6.58 19.01
N LEU A 18 10.05 -5.91 18.87
CA LEU A 18 8.90 -6.00 19.76
C LEU A 18 7.82 -6.96 19.24
N VAL A 19 8.03 -7.56 18.06
CA VAL A 19 7.02 -8.39 17.39
C VAL A 19 6.93 -9.76 18.06
N PRO A 20 5.77 -10.16 18.62
CA PRO A 20 5.61 -11.47 19.22
C PRO A 20 5.69 -12.60 18.20
N SER A 21 6.18 -13.77 18.63
CA SER A 21 6.09 -15.01 17.85
C SER A 21 4.67 -15.58 17.82
N ALA A 22 3.92 -15.45 18.93
CA ALA A 22 2.56 -15.94 19.03
C ALA A 22 1.59 -15.12 18.17
N ALA A 23 0.75 -15.82 17.39
CA ALA A 23 -0.12 -15.22 16.38
C ALA A 23 -1.10 -14.16 16.93
N LYS A 24 -1.76 -14.43 18.07
CA LYS A 24 -2.75 -13.50 18.64
C LYS A 24 -2.13 -12.22 19.20
N PRO A 25 -1.08 -12.26 20.05
CA PRO A 25 -0.36 -11.05 20.45
C PRO A 25 0.21 -10.26 19.27
N ARG A 26 0.75 -10.95 18.25
CA ARG A 26 1.22 -10.30 17.01
C ARG A 26 0.10 -9.57 16.29
N GLN A 27 -1.07 -10.19 16.16
CA GLN A 27 -2.25 -9.57 15.55
C GLN A 27 -2.74 -8.34 16.35
N VAL A 28 -2.72 -8.40 17.69
CA VAL A 28 -3.01 -7.23 18.54
C VAL A 28 -2.00 -6.11 18.30
N LEU A 29 -0.71 -6.43 18.24
CA LEU A 29 0.33 -5.45 17.98
C LEU A 29 0.16 -4.81 16.59
N ALA A 30 -0.14 -5.60 15.56
CA ALA A 30 -0.42 -5.10 14.22
C ALA A 30 -1.59 -4.09 14.21
N LEU A 31 -2.71 -4.44 14.85
CA LEU A 31 -3.88 -3.56 14.94
C LEU A 31 -3.56 -2.23 15.64
N LEU A 32 -2.75 -2.29 16.70
CA LEU A 32 -2.28 -1.11 17.43
C LEU A 32 -1.26 -0.30 16.62
N ALA A 33 -0.36 -0.94 15.88
CA ALA A 33 0.66 -0.30 15.06
C ALA A 33 0.07 0.43 13.85
N VAL A 34 -0.92 -0.17 13.18
CA VAL A 34 -1.73 0.49 12.14
C VAL A 34 -2.44 1.73 12.69
N ASN A 35 -2.79 1.71 13.97
CA ASN A 35 -3.44 2.80 14.69
C ASN A 35 -2.49 3.53 15.64
N LEU A 36 -1.21 3.66 15.27
CA LEU A 36 -0.20 4.28 16.12
C LEU A 36 -0.63 5.69 16.57
N GLY A 37 -0.63 5.90 17.89
CA GLY A 37 -1.08 7.12 18.55
C GLY A 37 -2.60 7.32 18.61
N ARG A 38 -3.40 6.39 18.07
CA ARG A 38 -4.87 6.44 18.06
C ARG A 38 -5.48 5.39 18.97
N HIS A 39 -6.69 5.67 19.43
CA HIS A 39 -7.47 4.76 20.26
C HIS A 39 -7.99 3.55 19.47
N VAL A 40 -7.75 2.36 19.99
CA VAL A 40 -8.36 1.11 19.51
C VAL A 40 -9.25 0.55 20.60
N SER A 41 -10.56 0.48 20.33
CA SER A 41 -11.53 -0.05 21.29
C SER A 41 -11.34 -1.54 21.54
N LEU A 42 -11.77 -2.01 22.72
CA LEU A 42 -11.78 -3.42 23.04
C LEU A 42 -12.61 -4.22 22.02
N ASP A 43 -13.77 -3.70 21.61
CA ASP A 43 -14.62 -4.36 20.61
C ASP A 43 -13.93 -4.50 19.25
N ALA A 44 -13.13 -3.51 18.85
CA ALA A 44 -12.34 -3.60 17.62
C ALA A 44 -11.26 -4.70 17.73
N ILE A 45 -10.59 -4.81 18.88
CA ILE A 45 -9.63 -5.88 19.15
C ILE A 45 -10.34 -7.24 19.14
N VAL A 46 -11.49 -7.36 19.80
CA VAL A 46 -12.25 -8.61 19.86
C VAL A 46 -12.72 -9.04 18.48
N ARG A 47 -13.29 -8.12 17.70
CA ARG A 47 -13.73 -8.37 16.32
C ARG A 47 -12.57 -8.80 15.43
N GLU A 48 -11.44 -8.11 15.54
CA GLU A 48 -10.23 -8.43 14.79
C GLU A 48 -9.72 -9.84 15.13
N LEU A 49 -9.65 -10.18 16.42
CA LEU A 49 -9.11 -11.47 16.84
C LEU A 49 -10.06 -12.64 16.53
N TRP A 50 -11.37 -12.49 16.68
CA TRP A 50 -12.27 -13.66 16.69
C TRP A 50 -13.38 -13.65 15.64
N ASP A 51 -13.53 -12.58 14.86
CA ASP A 51 -14.47 -12.50 13.74
C ASP A 51 -15.88 -13.03 14.09
N GLY A 52 -16.40 -12.65 15.26
CA GLY A 52 -17.72 -13.05 15.75
C GLY A 52 -17.76 -14.27 16.69
N THR A 53 -16.64 -14.95 16.95
CA THR A 53 -16.57 -16.13 17.85
C THR A 53 -15.65 -15.93 19.07
N PRO A 54 -15.92 -14.94 19.94
CA PRO A 54 -15.05 -14.65 21.08
C PRO A 54 -15.09 -15.77 22.14
N PRO A 55 -14.02 -15.93 22.94
CA PRO A 55 -14.05 -16.80 24.12
C PRO A 55 -15.02 -16.21 25.17
N GLY A 56 -15.38 -17.01 26.19
CA GLY A 56 -16.33 -16.58 27.22
C GLY A 56 -15.92 -15.33 28.01
N GLN A 57 -14.61 -15.03 28.09
CA GLN A 57 -14.09 -13.80 28.71
C GLN A 57 -13.08 -13.10 27.78
N PRO A 58 -13.55 -12.44 26.70
CA PRO A 58 -12.67 -11.87 25.69
C PRO A 58 -11.80 -10.74 26.25
N THR A 59 -12.34 -9.93 27.16
CA THR A 59 -11.62 -8.84 27.84
C THR A 59 -10.39 -9.34 28.61
N GLY A 60 -10.52 -10.43 29.37
CA GLY A 60 -9.41 -10.99 30.14
C GLY A 60 -8.32 -11.57 29.25
N VAL A 61 -8.71 -12.18 28.13
CA VAL A 61 -7.77 -12.70 27.12
C VAL A 61 -7.01 -11.56 26.45
N VAL A 62 -7.68 -10.48 26.05
CA VAL A 62 -7.01 -9.28 25.49
C VAL A 62 -6.04 -8.66 26.50
N GLN A 63 -6.43 -8.54 27.77
CA GLN A 63 -5.53 -8.04 28.82
C GLN A 63 -4.27 -8.90 28.97
N THR A 64 -4.40 -10.21 28.79
CA THR A 64 -3.26 -11.14 28.80
C THR A 64 -2.30 -10.85 27.65
N TYR A 65 -2.81 -10.65 26.42
CA TYR A 65 -1.98 -10.28 25.28
C TYR A 65 -1.33 -8.91 25.48
N VAL A 66 -2.06 -7.91 25.97
CA VAL A 66 -1.49 -6.58 26.29
C VAL A 66 -0.41 -6.68 27.36
N LYS A 67 -0.57 -7.53 28.38
CA LYS A 67 0.46 -7.78 29.39
C LYS A 67 1.73 -8.38 28.77
N GLN A 68 1.60 -9.28 27.81
CA GLN A 68 2.73 -9.84 27.07
C GLN A 68 3.44 -8.76 26.23
N LEU A 69 2.68 -7.92 25.51
CA LEU A 69 3.24 -6.79 24.75
C LEU A 69 3.97 -5.79 25.65
N ARG A 70 3.39 -5.44 26.80
CA ARG A 70 4.04 -4.58 27.80
C ARG A 70 5.32 -5.19 28.37
N ARG A 71 5.39 -6.51 28.53
CA ARG A 71 6.63 -7.20 28.94
C ARG A 71 7.70 -7.13 27.85
N ALA A 72 7.32 -7.30 26.58
CA ALA A 72 8.24 -7.13 25.46
C ALA A 72 8.80 -5.70 25.41
N LEU A 73 7.95 -4.69 25.59
CA LEU A 73 8.36 -3.28 25.73
C LEU A 73 9.33 -3.10 26.91
N ALA A 74 9.00 -3.62 28.09
CA ALA A 74 9.86 -3.51 29.28
C ALA A 74 11.25 -4.12 29.09
N ALA A 75 11.38 -5.17 28.27
CA ALA A 75 12.65 -5.85 28.03
C ALA A 75 13.63 -5.08 27.13
N VAL A 76 13.15 -4.02 26.48
CA VAL A 76 13.95 -3.24 25.52
C VAL A 76 14.04 -1.75 25.89
N LEU A 77 13.31 -1.31 26.92
CA LEU A 77 13.41 0.05 27.47
C LEU A 77 14.47 0.11 28.57
N ASP A 78 15.22 1.20 28.61
CA ASP A 78 15.95 1.61 29.81
C ASP A 78 14.99 2.39 30.71
N PRO A 79 14.87 2.06 32.03
CA PRO A 79 14.06 2.84 32.97
C PRO A 79 14.42 4.33 33.04
N ALA A 80 15.64 4.71 32.63
CA ALA A 80 16.07 6.11 32.55
C ALA A 80 15.64 6.82 31.25
N ASP A 81 15.26 6.05 30.21
CA ASP A 81 14.93 6.57 28.87
C ASP A 81 13.41 6.65 28.64
N GLY A 82 12.83 7.74 29.14
CA GLY A 82 11.50 8.19 28.74
C GLY A 82 10.32 7.35 29.28
N PRO A 83 9.19 7.29 28.55
CA PRO A 83 7.94 6.73 29.08
C PRO A 83 7.99 5.20 29.25
N GLY A 84 7.44 4.73 30.36
CA GLY A 84 7.42 3.30 30.67
C GLY A 84 6.44 2.48 29.79
N PRO A 85 6.48 1.13 29.87
CA PRO A 85 5.63 0.25 29.05
C PRO A 85 4.13 0.50 29.15
N LYS A 86 3.65 0.94 30.32
CA LYS A 86 2.22 1.25 30.55
C LYS A 86 1.81 2.59 29.92
N GLU A 87 2.76 3.49 29.70
CA GLU A 87 2.52 4.77 29.05
C GLU A 87 2.58 4.60 27.53
N LEU A 88 3.59 3.86 27.03
CA LEU A 88 3.71 3.53 25.60
C LEU A 88 2.54 2.68 25.10
N LEU A 89 2.11 1.67 25.86
CA LEU A 89 0.89 0.92 25.59
C LEU A 89 -0.09 1.19 26.72
N SER A 90 -0.84 2.28 26.59
CA SER A 90 -1.77 2.76 27.61
C SER A 90 -3.16 2.13 27.48
N ARG A 91 -3.83 2.02 28.62
CA ARG A 91 -5.24 1.58 28.69
C ARG A 91 -6.10 2.83 28.80
N THR A 92 -7.11 2.93 27.94
CA THR A 92 -8.17 3.94 28.06
C THR A 92 -9.39 3.35 28.76
N HIS A 93 -10.45 4.13 28.90
CA HIS A 93 -11.71 3.63 29.47
C HIS A 93 -12.27 2.43 28.68
N THR A 94 -12.16 2.45 27.35
CA THR A 94 -12.81 1.48 26.45
C THR A 94 -11.84 0.71 25.53
N GLY A 95 -10.54 0.82 25.75
CA GLY A 95 -9.56 0.24 24.83
C GLY A 95 -8.10 0.51 25.19
N TYR A 96 -7.27 0.61 24.15
CA TYR A 96 -5.83 0.78 24.26
C TYR A 96 -5.30 1.75 23.22
N VAL A 97 -4.18 2.40 23.53
CA VAL A 97 -3.40 3.23 22.61
C VAL A 97 -1.97 2.73 22.66
N LEU A 98 -1.39 2.44 21.50
CA LEU A 98 0.05 2.30 21.35
C LEU A 98 0.60 3.65 20.87
N ASN A 99 1.36 4.31 21.72
CA ASN A 99 2.05 5.55 21.40
C ASN A 99 3.55 5.31 21.52
N LEU A 100 4.26 5.45 20.40
CA LEU A 100 5.72 5.37 20.34
C LEU A 100 6.22 6.75 19.87
N PRO A 101 6.56 7.67 20.80
CA PRO A 101 6.97 9.03 20.45
C PRO A 101 8.15 9.04 19.47
N GLY A 102 8.04 9.85 18.41
CA GLY A 102 9.07 9.96 17.39
C GLY A 102 9.14 8.79 16.39
N ALA A 103 8.28 7.77 16.52
CA ALA A 103 8.18 6.73 15.50
C ALA A 103 7.35 7.23 14.29
N GLU A 104 7.98 7.28 13.13
CA GLU A 104 7.29 7.38 11.84
C GLU A 104 6.97 5.96 11.36
N THR A 105 5.74 5.74 10.88
CA THR A 105 5.38 4.46 10.27
C THR A 105 5.79 4.44 8.81
N ASP A 106 6.15 3.25 8.29
CA ASP A 106 6.43 3.07 6.87
C ASP A 106 5.25 3.53 5.99
N ALA A 107 4.00 3.26 6.40
CA ALA A 107 2.81 3.78 5.71
C ALA A 107 2.70 5.32 5.70
N ARG A 108 3.07 6.01 6.79
CA ARG A 108 3.07 7.49 6.80
C ARG A 108 4.18 8.05 5.90
N ALA A 109 5.37 7.43 5.92
CA ALA A 109 6.46 7.81 5.03
C ALA A 109 6.05 7.63 3.55
N PHE A 110 5.41 6.50 3.22
CA PHE A 110 4.86 6.21 1.90
C PHE A 110 3.79 7.23 1.46
N GLU A 111 2.82 7.53 2.33
CA GLU A 111 1.77 8.53 2.05
C GLU A 111 2.37 9.92 1.81
N ARG A 112 3.34 10.35 2.63
CA ARG A 112 4.05 11.63 2.44
C ARG A 112 4.78 11.68 1.09
N LEU A 113 5.60 10.68 0.79
CA LEU A 113 6.37 10.62 -0.46
C LEU A 113 5.45 10.61 -1.69
N THR A 114 4.31 9.91 -1.60
CA THR A 114 3.31 9.87 -2.67
C THR A 114 2.69 11.25 -2.90
N VAL A 115 2.27 11.93 -1.84
CA VAL A 115 1.69 13.29 -1.94
C VAL A 115 2.70 14.29 -2.49
N ASP A 116 3.96 14.22 -2.05
CA ASP A 116 5.00 15.12 -2.54
C ASP A 116 5.33 14.84 -4.02
N GLY A 117 5.37 13.57 -4.43
CA GLY A 117 5.50 13.18 -5.84
C GLY A 117 4.35 13.67 -6.72
N GLN A 118 3.11 13.59 -6.24
CA GLN A 118 1.93 14.15 -6.94
C GLN A 118 2.03 15.67 -7.09
N ARG A 119 2.51 16.39 -6.06
CA ARG A 119 2.72 17.83 -6.12
C ARG A 119 3.79 18.20 -7.15
N ALA A 120 4.88 17.44 -7.21
CA ALA A 120 5.92 17.62 -8.24
C ALA A 120 5.35 17.39 -9.65
N LEU A 121 4.51 16.36 -9.86
CA LEU A 121 3.80 16.17 -11.14
C LEU A 121 2.92 17.38 -11.50
N ALA A 122 2.17 17.92 -10.54
CA ALA A 122 1.32 19.08 -10.76
C ALA A 122 2.12 20.35 -11.13
N ARG A 123 3.37 20.44 -10.68
CA ARG A 123 4.33 21.50 -11.02
C ARG A 123 5.14 21.21 -12.30
N GLN A 124 4.86 20.09 -12.97
CA GLN A 124 5.59 19.62 -14.16
C GLN A 124 7.07 19.27 -13.88
N GLU A 125 7.40 18.96 -12.63
CA GLU A 125 8.73 18.56 -12.17
C GLU A 125 8.88 17.03 -12.24
N ALA A 126 8.79 16.46 -13.44
CA ALA A 126 8.68 15.00 -13.64
C ALA A 126 9.86 14.20 -13.06
N ALA A 127 11.08 14.75 -13.07
CA ALA A 127 12.26 14.11 -12.51
C ALA A 127 12.20 13.99 -10.97
N GLU A 128 11.76 15.05 -10.30
CA GLU A 128 11.56 15.05 -8.85
C GLU A 128 10.41 14.11 -8.47
N ALA A 129 9.31 14.16 -9.22
CA ALA A 129 8.19 13.24 -9.04
C ALA A 129 8.63 11.77 -9.13
N ALA A 130 9.39 11.41 -10.16
CA ALA A 130 9.91 10.06 -10.33
C ALA A 130 10.75 9.62 -9.12
N ALA A 131 11.71 10.46 -8.68
CA ALA A 131 12.57 10.14 -7.55
C ALA A 131 11.80 9.99 -6.22
N LEU A 132 10.79 10.84 -5.96
CA LEU A 132 9.95 10.73 -4.78
C LEU A 132 9.07 9.47 -4.81
N LEU A 133 8.51 9.13 -5.97
CA LEU A 133 7.62 7.98 -6.14
C LEU A 133 8.39 6.66 -6.17
N ASP A 134 9.62 6.62 -6.70
CA ASP A 134 10.54 5.49 -6.55
C ASP A 134 10.78 5.21 -5.06
N ARG A 135 11.19 6.24 -4.30
CA ARG A 135 11.37 6.12 -2.85
C ARG A 135 10.10 5.69 -2.14
N ALA A 136 8.92 6.14 -2.57
CA ALA A 136 7.65 5.71 -1.99
C ALA A 136 7.43 4.20 -2.18
N VAL A 137 7.62 3.70 -3.40
CA VAL A 137 7.46 2.27 -3.71
C VAL A 137 8.48 1.41 -2.97
N ASP A 138 9.72 1.88 -2.82
CA ASP A 138 10.79 1.16 -2.11
C ASP A 138 10.52 0.95 -0.61
N VAL A 139 9.61 1.72 -0.01
CA VAL A 139 9.16 1.50 1.37
C VAL A 139 8.43 0.15 1.52
N TRP A 140 7.82 -0.35 0.45
CA TRP A 140 7.09 -1.61 0.46
C TRP A 140 8.03 -2.82 0.42
N ARG A 141 8.01 -3.61 1.48
CA ARG A 141 8.80 -4.84 1.67
C ARG A 141 8.05 -6.11 1.27
N GLY A 142 6.81 -5.97 0.79
CA GLY A 142 5.94 -7.09 0.40
C GLY A 142 4.45 -6.73 0.54
N PRO A 143 3.54 -7.73 0.51
CA PRO A 143 2.14 -7.52 0.87
C PRO A 143 2.01 -6.96 2.29
N ALA A 144 1.09 -6.02 2.51
CA ALA A 144 0.88 -5.43 3.82
C ALA A 144 0.49 -6.51 4.85
N LEU A 145 1.15 -6.50 6.01
CA LEU A 145 0.94 -7.46 7.10
C LEU A 145 1.09 -8.93 6.68
N ALA A 146 2.01 -9.24 5.76
CA ALA A 146 2.19 -10.58 5.17
C ALA A 146 2.37 -11.73 6.18
N ASP A 147 2.88 -11.45 7.39
CA ASP A 147 3.14 -12.44 8.44
C ASP A 147 2.15 -12.36 9.62
N VAL A 148 1.04 -11.66 9.44
CA VAL A 148 -0.01 -11.47 10.43
C VAL A 148 -1.34 -12.02 9.90
N ARG A 149 -2.00 -12.86 10.70
CA ARG A 149 -3.39 -13.25 10.42
C ARG A 149 -4.29 -12.01 10.57
N THR A 150 -4.97 -11.62 9.50
CA THR A 150 -5.85 -10.44 9.50
C THR A 150 -7.33 -10.83 9.68
N GLY A 151 -7.96 -10.20 10.65
CA GLY A 151 -9.40 -10.14 10.89
C GLY A 151 -10.06 -9.01 10.10
N PRO A 152 -11.36 -8.77 10.31
CA PRO A 152 -12.12 -7.78 9.53
C PRO A 152 -11.53 -6.36 9.54
N VAL A 153 -10.94 -5.94 10.66
CA VAL A 153 -10.44 -4.57 10.82
C VAL A 153 -9.14 -4.39 10.03
N LEU A 154 -8.18 -5.30 10.22
CA LEU A 154 -6.92 -5.26 9.47
C LEU A 154 -7.11 -5.56 7.99
N ARG A 155 -8.04 -6.44 7.59
CA ARG A 155 -8.35 -6.69 6.16
C ARG A 155 -8.82 -5.43 5.45
N THR A 156 -9.62 -4.60 6.12
CA THR A 156 -10.09 -3.33 5.56
C THR A 156 -8.93 -2.37 5.35
N GLU A 157 -8.02 -2.28 6.32
CA GLU A 157 -6.84 -1.43 6.18
C GLU A 157 -5.88 -1.92 5.10
N VAL A 158 -5.61 -3.23 5.02
CA VAL A 158 -4.76 -3.82 3.97
C VAL A 158 -5.30 -3.45 2.58
N ARG A 159 -6.62 -3.57 2.36
CA ARG A 159 -7.24 -3.14 1.11
C ARG A 159 -7.06 -1.65 0.83
N ARG A 160 -7.23 -0.79 1.85
CA ARG A 160 -6.97 0.65 1.71
C ARG A 160 -5.54 0.92 1.29
N LEU A 161 -4.56 0.26 1.94
CA LEU A 161 -3.14 0.41 1.63
C LEU A 161 -2.80 -0.07 0.22
N ASP A 162 -3.38 -1.18 -0.23
CA ASP A 162 -3.21 -1.70 -1.59
C ASP A 162 -3.74 -0.71 -2.65
N GLU A 163 -4.87 -0.04 -2.39
CA GLU A 163 -5.40 1.00 -3.29
C GLU A 163 -4.48 2.22 -3.36
N VAL A 164 -3.96 2.70 -2.22
CA VAL A 164 -3.01 3.83 -2.22
C VAL A 164 -1.70 3.43 -2.90
N ARG A 165 -1.24 2.18 -2.73
CA ARG A 165 -0.09 1.63 -3.47
C ARG A 165 -0.30 1.69 -4.97
N ARG A 166 -1.45 1.23 -5.44
CA ARG A 166 -1.81 1.22 -6.85
C ARG A 166 -1.80 2.63 -7.43
N ALA A 167 -2.41 3.59 -6.75
CA ALA A 167 -2.40 5.00 -7.17
C ALA A 167 -0.98 5.57 -7.24
N ALA A 168 -0.12 5.30 -6.25
CA ALA A 168 1.27 5.75 -6.27
C ALA A 168 2.06 5.17 -7.46
N LEU A 169 1.85 3.90 -7.78
CA LEU A 169 2.46 3.26 -8.95
C LEU A 169 2.00 3.90 -10.26
N GLU A 170 0.71 4.23 -10.39
CA GLU A 170 0.17 4.94 -11.56
C GLU A 170 0.82 6.33 -11.74
N HIS A 171 1.00 7.08 -10.65
CA HIS A 171 1.73 8.35 -10.68
C HIS A 171 3.20 8.17 -11.05
N ARG A 172 3.85 7.12 -10.55
CA ARG A 172 5.24 6.81 -10.85
C ARG A 172 5.40 6.56 -12.35
N ILE A 173 4.54 5.73 -12.92
CA ILE A 173 4.53 5.47 -14.36
C ILE A 173 4.30 6.75 -15.15
N SER A 174 3.39 7.61 -14.69
CA SER A 174 3.13 8.90 -15.31
C SER A 174 4.38 9.80 -15.33
N ALA A 175 5.15 9.85 -14.25
CA ALA A 175 6.41 10.58 -14.18
C ALA A 175 7.44 10.04 -15.20
N TYR A 176 7.59 8.72 -15.31
CA TYR A 176 8.50 8.10 -16.26
C TYR A 176 8.07 8.30 -17.72
N LEU A 177 6.77 8.29 -18.00
CA LEU A 177 6.22 8.62 -19.33
C LEU A 177 6.54 10.07 -19.73
N LEU A 178 6.48 11.01 -18.78
CA LEU A 178 6.85 12.41 -19.02
C LEU A 178 8.34 12.58 -19.30
N LEU A 179 9.19 11.75 -18.69
CA LEU A 179 10.63 11.74 -18.90
C LEU A 179 11.07 10.97 -20.16
N GLY A 180 10.15 10.29 -20.86
CA GLY A 180 10.49 9.40 -21.98
C GLY A 180 11.24 8.13 -21.53
N ARG A 181 11.19 7.79 -20.24
CA ARG A 181 11.89 6.66 -19.61
C ARG A 181 11.01 5.43 -19.41
N GLN A 182 9.87 5.34 -20.11
CA GLN A 182 8.90 4.25 -19.93
C GLN A 182 9.45 2.84 -20.13
N ALA A 183 10.52 2.67 -20.93
CA ALA A 183 11.17 1.38 -21.13
C ALA A 183 11.65 0.73 -19.82
N GLU A 184 12.04 1.56 -18.83
CA GLU A 184 12.50 1.10 -17.52
C GLU A 184 11.40 0.45 -16.68
N LEU A 185 10.12 0.71 -16.98
CA LEU A 185 8.98 0.23 -16.20
C LEU A 185 8.21 -0.91 -16.86
N LEU A 186 8.49 -1.25 -18.12
CA LEU A 186 7.68 -2.21 -18.89
C LEU A 186 7.57 -3.59 -18.22
N GLY A 187 8.65 -4.08 -17.62
CA GLY A 187 8.64 -5.37 -16.92
C GLY A 187 7.72 -5.36 -15.69
N GLU A 188 7.79 -4.29 -14.90
CA GLU A 188 6.96 -4.12 -13.70
C GLU A 188 5.48 -3.90 -14.05
N LEU A 189 5.20 -3.02 -15.02
CA LEU A 189 3.86 -2.78 -15.59
C LEU A 189 3.23 -4.08 -16.11
N SER A 190 4.01 -4.91 -16.81
CA SER A 190 3.53 -6.20 -17.33
C SER A 190 3.18 -7.19 -16.20
N ALA A 191 3.98 -7.22 -15.14
CA ALA A 191 3.70 -8.03 -13.95
C ALA A 191 2.46 -7.54 -13.19
N MET A 192 2.27 -6.22 -13.08
CA MET A 192 1.10 -5.63 -12.43
C MET A 192 -0.20 -5.92 -13.18
N THR A 193 -0.23 -5.71 -14.49
CA THR A 193 -1.43 -5.98 -15.32
C THR A 193 -1.82 -7.46 -15.30
N SER A 194 -0.85 -8.37 -15.20
CA SER A 194 -1.13 -9.81 -15.04
C SER A 194 -1.77 -10.16 -13.68
N ARG A 195 -1.48 -9.38 -12.62
CA ARG A 195 -2.11 -9.54 -11.30
C ARG A 195 -3.46 -8.84 -11.19
N HIS A 196 -3.69 -7.84 -12.04
CA HIS A 196 -4.91 -7.02 -12.05
C HIS A 196 -5.53 -6.99 -13.46
N PRO A 197 -5.99 -8.14 -13.97
CA PRO A 197 -6.39 -8.30 -15.37
C PRO A 197 -7.63 -7.47 -15.78
N LEU A 198 -8.37 -6.93 -14.80
CA LEU A 198 -9.57 -6.12 -15.03
C LEU A 198 -9.32 -4.61 -14.81
N GLN A 199 -8.09 -4.20 -14.44
CA GLN A 199 -7.80 -2.82 -14.09
C GLN A 199 -7.42 -1.99 -15.33
N GLU A 200 -8.43 -1.36 -15.94
CA GLU A 200 -8.25 -0.61 -17.19
C GLU A 200 -7.16 0.47 -17.15
N SER A 201 -6.99 1.18 -16.02
CA SER A 201 -5.98 2.24 -15.88
C SER A 201 -4.55 1.72 -16.06
N LEU A 202 -4.22 0.59 -15.43
CA LEU A 202 -2.89 -0.03 -15.53
C LEU A 202 -2.62 -0.53 -16.95
N HIS A 203 -3.61 -1.15 -17.58
CA HIS A 203 -3.49 -1.61 -18.95
C HIS A 203 -3.32 -0.44 -19.92
N ALA A 204 -4.04 0.66 -19.75
CA ALA A 204 -3.88 1.84 -20.57
C ALA A 204 -2.45 2.40 -20.48
N LEU A 205 -1.84 2.44 -19.29
CA LEU A 205 -0.46 2.86 -19.09
C LEU A 205 0.54 1.90 -19.77
N LEU A 206 0.32 0.58 -19.66
CA LEU A 206 1.14 -0.42 -20.37
C LEU A 206 1.05 -0.25 -21.88
N ILE A 207 -0.16 -0.09 -22.41
CA ILE A 207 -0.44 0.08 -23.84
C ILE A 207 0.27 1.33 -24.40
N VAL A 208 0.16 2.47 -23.72
CA VAL A 208 0.88 3.70 -24.12
C VAL A 208 2.39 3.50 -24.05
N SER A 209 2.88 2.86 -22.98
CA SER A 209 4.32 2.62 -22.80
C SER A 209 4.91 1.71 -23.88
N LEU A 210 4.20 0.65 -24.26
CA LEU A 210 4.59 -0.27 -25.33
C LEU A 210 4.64 0.44 -26.68
N HIS A 211 3.60 1.21 -27.01
CA HIS A 211 3.54 1.97 -28.25
C HIS A 211 4.71 2.96 -28.38
N ARG A 212 5.00 3.75 -27.33
CA ARG A 212 6.14 4.70 -27.32
C ARG A 212 7.51 4.04 -27.39
N CYS A 213 7.60 2.75 -27.07
CA CYS A 213 8.80 1.95 -27.26
C CYS A 213 8.88 1.30 -28.65
N GLY A 214 7.98 1.65 -29.57
CA GLY A 214 7.90 1.07 -30.92
C GLY A 214 7.29 -0.34 -30.95
N ARG A 215 6.67 -0.80 -29.86
CA ARG A 215 6.09 -2.15 -29.70
C ARG A 215 4.57 -2.11 -29.84
N SER A 216 4.09 -1.50 -30.91
CA SER A 216 2.66 -1.28 -31.15
C SER A 216 1.85 -2.58 -31.29
N ASP A 217 2.47 -3.64 -31.80
CA ASP A 217 1.89 -4.98 -31.89
C ASP A 217 1.57 -5.55 -30.49
N GLU A 218 2.50 -5.41 -29.54
CA GLU A 218 2.30 -5.80 -28.15
C GLU A 218 1.29 -4.91 -27.43
N ALA A 219 1.25 -3.61 -27.76
CA ALA A 219 0.25 -2.69 -27.23
C ALA A 219 -1.17 -3.11 -27.64
N LEU A 220 -1.38 -3.46 -28.91
CA LEU A 220 -2.67 -3.97 -29.40
C LEU A 220 -3.02 -5.33 -28.78
N GLU A 221 -2.03 -6.20 -28.57
CA GLU A 221 -2.23 -7.47 -27.89
C GLU A 221 -2.66 -7.28 -26.42
N ALA A 222 -2.04 -6.35 -25.69
CA ALA A 222 -2.42 -6.02 -24.32
C ALA A 222 -3.88 -5.51 -24.24
N PHE A 223 -4.33 -4.71 -25.20
CA PHE A 223 -5.73 -4.30 -25.30
C PHE A 223 -6.67 -5.49 -25.54
N ARG A 224 -6.32 -6.39 -26.47
CA ARG A 224 -7.14 -7.59 -26.76
C ARG A 224 -7.29 -8.48 -25.53
N ARG A 225 -6.22 -8.70 -24.77
CA ARG A 225 -6.24 -9.50 -23.53
C ARG A 225 -7.15 -8.89 -22.48
N LEU A 226 -7.03 -7.58 -22.22
CA LEU A 226 -7.90 -6.90 -21.27
C LEU A 226 -9.37 -6.98 -21.71
N ARG A 227 -9.67 -6.70 -22.98
CA ARG A 227 -11.03 -6.81 -23.51
C ARG A 227 -11.61 -8.20 -23.29
N ALA A 228 -10.84 -9.25 -23.59
CA ALA A 228 -11.27 -10.63 -23.37
C ALA A 228 -11.55 -10.92 -21.88
N ALA A 229 -10.71 -10.41 -20.96
CA ALA A 229 -10.92 -10.54 -19.53
C ALA A 229 -12.20 -9.80 -19.06
N LEU A 230 -12.40 -8.55 -19.47
CA LEU A 230 -13.61 -7.77 -19.12
C LEU A 230 -14.90 -8.41 -19.63
N VAL A 231 -14.89 -8.88 -20.88
CA VAL A 231 -16.07 -9.54 -21.48
C VAL A 231 -16.36 -10.86 -20.80
N SER A 232 -15.33 -11.67 -20.51
CA SER A 232 -15.53 -13.00 -19.92
C SER A 232 -15.90 -12.95 -18.43
N GLU A 233 -15.28 -12.07 -17.65
CA GLU A 233 -15.49 -12.02 -16.19
C GLU A 233 -16.63 -11.08 -15.78
N LEU A 234 -16.84 -9.98 -16.50
CA LEU A 234 -17.80 -8.94 -16.13
C LEU A 234 -18.92 -8.76 -17.16
N GLY A 235 -18.80 -9.31 -18.37
CA GLY A 235 -19.79 -9.11 -19.44
C GLY A 235 -19.84 -7.69 -19.99
N ILE A 236 -18.76 -6.91 -19.79
CA ILE A 236 -18.69 -5.50 -20.23
C ILE A 236 -17.59 -5.28 -21.26
N GLU A 237 -17.76 -4.25 -22.07
CA GLU A 237 -16.72 -3.78 -23.00
C GLU A 237 -15.76 -2.79 -22.31
N PRO A 238 -14.52 -2.62 -22.82
CA PRO A 238 -13.58 -1.61 -22.34
C PRO A 238 -14.18 -0.21 -22.38
N SER A 239 -13.78 0.65 -21.44
CA SER A 239 -14.22 2.04 -21.38
C SER A 239 -13.93 2.81 -22.69
N HIS A 240 -14.74 3.83 -22.98
CA HIS A 240 -14.55 4.70 -24.17
C HIS A 240 -13.14 5.28 -24.27
N ARG A 241 -12.55 5.55 -23.12
CA ARG A 241 -11.20 6.06 -22.98
C ARG A 241 -10.17 5.06 -23.51
N LEU A 242 -10.30 3.79 -23.15
CA LEU A 242 -9.42 2.73 -23.61
C LEU A 242 -9.66 2.39 -25.08
N GLN A 243 -10.91 2.43 -25.53
CA GLN A 243 -11.27 2.29 -26.95
C GLN A 243 -10.63 3.41 -27.81
N ARG A 244 -10.65 4.66 -27.33
CA ARG A 244 -9.97 5.78 -27.98
C ARG A 244 -8.46 5.57 -28.09
N LEU A 245 -7.82 5.10 -27.02
CA LEU A 245 -6.38 4.77 -27.04
C LEU A 245 -6.07 3.71 -28.09
N HIS A 246 -6.86 2.63 -28.14
CA HIS A 246 -6.73 1.58 -29.15
C HIS A 246 -6.87 2.13 -30.58
N HIS A 247 -7.87 2.99 -30.82
CA HIS A 247 -8.05 3.63 -32.13
C HIS A 247 -6.91 4.57 -32.51
N ALA A 248 -6.36 5.31 -31.55
CA ALA A 248 -5.21 6.19 -31.79
C ALA A 248 -3.97 5.38 -32.20
N ILE A 249 -3.72 4.22 -31.57
CA ILE A 249 -2.61 3.33 -31.92
C ILE A 249 -2.77 2.75 -33.32
N LEU A 250 -3.98 2.33 -33.68
CA LEU A 250 -4.26 1.82 -35.03
C LEU A 250 -4.04 2.86 -36.14
N ARG A 251 -4.10 4.16 -35.79
CA ARG A 251 -3.91 5.29 -36.71
C ARG A 251 -2.51 5.87 -36.67
N ASP A 252 -1.63 5.36 -35.82
CA ASP A 252 -0.32 5.93 -35.56
C ASP A 252 -0.40 7.44 -35.22
N ASP A 253 -1.34 7.79 -34.33
CA ASP A 253 -1.65 9.18 -34.01
C ASP A 253 -0.46 9.86 -33.30
N PRO A 254 0.14 10.92 -33.88
CA PRO A 254 1.29 11.63 -33.29
C PRO A 254 1.02 12.20 -31.89
N ALA A 255 -0.24 12.36 -31.49
CA ALA A 255 -0.59 12.76 -30.14
C ALA A 255 -0.12 11.75 -29.09
N LEU A 256 0.00 10.46 -29.43
CA LEU A 256 0.46 9.43 -28.48
C LEU A 256 1.94 9.58 -28.10
N ASP A 257 2.75 10.18 -28.97
CA ASP A 257 4.17 10.45 -28.73
C ASP A 257 4.39 11.66 -27.82
N SER A 258 3.39 12.53 -27.67
CA SER A 258 3.51 13.73 -26.84
C SER A 258 3.45 13.38 -25.34
N PRO A 259 4.46 13.77 -24.53
CA PRO A 259 4.51 13.47 -23.10
C PRO A 259 3.23 13.81 -22.33
N ALA A 260 2.56 14.91 -22.71
CA ALA A 260 1.35 15.42 -22.05
C ALA A 260 0.04 14.75 -22.47
N ALA A 261 -0.07 14.30 -23.73
CA ALA A 261 -1.32 13.78 -24.29
C ALA A 261 -1.62 12.34 -23.82
N GLY A 262 -0.58 11.56 -23.50
CA GLY A 262 -0.74 10.22 -22.90
C GLY A 262 -1.36 10.26 -21.50
N LEU A 263 -1.19 11.37 -20.77
CA LEU A 263 -1.69 11.56 -19.40
C LEU A 263 -2.99 12.35 -19.30
N ALA A 264 -3.27 13.27 -20.22
CA ALA A 264 -4.56 14.00 -20.25
C ALA A 264 -5.77 13.13 -20.59
N VAL A 265 -5.52 11.87 -20.97
CA VAL A 265 -6.55 10.84 -21.11
C VAL A 265 -6.83 10.16 -19.76
N PHE A 266 -5.95 10.32 -18.74
CA PHE A 266 -6.06 9.80 -17.36
C PHE A 266 -6.68 10.74 -16.35
#